data_AF-A0A0Q8ZY27-F1
#
_entry.id   AF-A0A0Q8ZY27-F1
#
_cell.length_a   1.000
_cell.length_b   1.000
_cell.length_c   1.000
_cell.angle_alpha   90.00
_cell.angle_beta   90.00
_cell.angle_gamma   90.00
#
_symmetry.space_group_name_H-M   'P 1'
#
loop_
_entity.id
_entity.type
_entity.pdbx_description
1 polymer ?
#
loop_
_entity_poly.entity_id
_entity_poly.type
_entity_poly.pdbx_seq_one_letter_code
_entity_poly.pdbx_strand_id
1 'polypeptide(L)'
;MIVSAQRFRFRPDVTDEQKSHAIAAITAVSRLESVAFAVVGQDLGDPQEGFTHGYLVGIADLDALERYFRDPVHAAGDRAFLPLLERVSGSGISDDADPELRDKVVALHAARVQRDPEYAELLSAIPQSALLHEDH
;
A
#
# COMPACT_ATOMS: atom_id res chain seq x y z
N MET A 1 10.86 -13.59 -2.39
CA MET A 1 10.52 -12.32 -1.73
C MET A 1 9.52 -11.54 -2.56
N ILE A 2 8.51 -10.96 -1.92
CA ILE A 2 7.48 -10.13 -2.56
C ILE A 2 7.81 -8.68 -2.26
N VAL A 3 8.07 -7.87 -3.30
CA VAL A 3 8.25 -6.42 -3.19
C VAL A 3 7.03 -5.74 -3.74
N SER A 4 6.36 -4.93 -2.92
CA SER A 4 5.27 -4.06 -3.35
C SER A 4 5.73 -2.61 -3.34
N ALA A 5 5.44 -1.89 -4.42
CA ALA A 5 5.70 -0.46 -4.55
C ALA A 5 4.38 0.27 -4.82
N GLN A 6 4.17 1.39 -4.16
CA GLN A 6 3.04 2.27 -4.32
C GLN A 6 3.55 3.68 -4.58
N ARG A 7 2.99 4.34 -5.59
CA ARG A 7 3.18 5.77 -5.86
C ARG A 7 1.86 6.47 -5.60
N PHE A 8 1.88 7.60 -4.92
CA PHE A 8 0.64 8.27 -4.54
C PHE A 8 0.74 9.81 -4.54
N ARG A 9 -0.44 10.42 -4.54
CA ARG A 9 -0.65 11.86 -4.41
C ARG A 9 -1.78 12.10 -3.41
N PHE A 10 -1.52 12.98 -2.45
CA PHE A 10 -2.56 13.47 -1.54
C PHE A 10 -3.52 14.42 -2.26
N ARG A 11 -4.76 14.50 -1.80
CA ARG A 11 -5.70 15.51 -2.28
C ARG A 11 -5.20 16.94 -2.05
N PRO A 12 -5.63 17.90 -2.89
CA PRO A 12 -5.14 19.28 -2.82
C PRO A 12 -5.53 20.01 -1.52
N ASP A 13 -6.58 19.55 -0.84
CA ASP A 13 -7.09 20.13 0.41
C ASP A 13 -6.41 19.58 1.68
N VAL A 14 -5.52 18.59 1.54
CA VAL A 14 -4.82 17.98 2.69
C VAL A 14 -3.72 18.91 3.20
N THR A 15 -3.77 19.24 4.49
CA THR A 15 -2.79 20.10 5.16
C THR A 15 -1.46 19.38 5.37
N ASP A 16 -0.38 20.14 5.58
CA ASP A 16 0.94 19.55 5.82
C ASP A 16 1.03 18.77 7.14
N GLU A 17 0.20 19.13 8.13
CA GLU A 17 0.05 18.38 9.37
C GLU A 17 -0.60 17.01 9.10
N GLN A 18 -1.68 16.97 8.30
CA GLN A 18 -2.32 15.72 7.90
C GLN A 18 -1.39 14.83 7.07
N LYS A 19 -0.65 15.40 6.11
CA LYS A 19 0.38 14.67 5.35
C LYS A 19 1.43 14.09 6.29
N SER A 20 1.95 14.89 7.21
CA SER A 20 2.97 14.47 8.17
C SER A 20 2.47 13.33 9.06
N HIS A 21 1.21 13.42 9.53
CA HIS A 21 0.57 12.36 10.30
C HIS A 21 0.43 11.06 9.49
N ALA A 22 -0.03 11.16 8.24
CA ALA A 22 -0.20 10.00 7.37
C ALA A 22 1.14 9.33 7.01
N ILE A 23 2.18 10.12 6.72
CA ILE A 23 3.53 9.60 6.47
C ILE A 23 4.09 8.93 7.73
N ALA A 24 3.87 9.49 8.93
CA ALA A 24 4.27 8.85 10.18
C ALA A 24 3.54 7.51 10.39
N ALA A 25 2.25 7.43 10.05
CA ALA A 25 1.46 6.21 10.14
C ALA A 25 2.01 5.12 9.19
N ILE A 26 2.26 5.43 7.91
CA ILE A 26 2.88 4.48 6.96
C ILE A 26 4.29 4.09 7.40
N THR A 27 5.06 5.02 7.97
CA THR A 27 6.40 4.72 8.52
C THR A 27 6.34 3.76 9.70
N ALA A 28 5.27 3.78 10.50
CA ALA A 28 5.07 2.78 11.55
C ALA A 28 4.79 1.40 10.95
N VAL A 29 3.94 1.33 9.91
CA VAL A 29 3.67 0.10 9.15
C VAL A 29 4.94 -0.47 8.52
N SER A 30 5.82 0.41 8.01
CA SER A 30 7.07 0.03 7.38
C SER A 30 8.11 -0.58 8.34
N ARG A 31 7.82 -0.63 9.64
CA ARG A 31 8.69 -1.16 10.71
C ARG A 31 8.13 -2.44 11.35
N LEU A 32 7.04 -2.99 10.81
CA LEU A 32 6.47 -4.24 11.28
C LEU A 32 7.47 -5.39 11.16
N GLU A 33 7.36 -6.38 12.04
CA GLU A 33 8.26 -7.54 12.07
C GLU A 33 8.19 -8.37 10.77
N SER A 34 7.04 -8.36 10.08
CA SER A 34 6.86 -8.98 8.77
C SER A 34 7.55 -8.24 7.61
N VAL A 35 8.11 -7.04 7.85
CA VAL A 35 8.78 -6.21 6.83
C VAL A 35 10.28 -6.48 6.84
N ALA A 36 10.82 -6.95 5.72
CA ALA A 36 12.24 -7.17 5.55
C ALA A 36 13.01 -5.85 5.31
N PHE A 37 12.43 -4.96 4.49
CA PHE A 37 12.91 -3.60 4.28
C PHE A 37 11.80 -2.73 3.72
N ALA A 38 11.93 -1.41 3.85
CA ALA A 38 10.97 -0.48 3.27
C ALA A 38 11.59 0.90 3.01
N VAL A 39 10.96 1.65 2.12
CA VAL A 39 11.26 3.06 1.83
C VAL A 39 9.94 3.83 1.76
N VAL A 40 9.85 4.95 2.47
CA VAL A 40 8.74 5.91 2.37
C VAL A 40 9.35 7.28 2.08
N GLY A 41 8.84 8.00 1.09
CA GLY A 41 9.39 9.32 0.79
C GLY A 41 8.90 9.91 -0.53
N GLN A 42 9.79 10.68 -1.16
CA GLN A 42 9.52 11.37 -2.42
C GLN A 42 9.42 10.39 -3.59
N ASP A 43 8.44 10.61 -4.48
CA ASP A 43 8.42 9.95 -5.78
C ASP A 43 9.43 10.59 -6.75
N LEU A 44 10.24 9.76 -7.41
CA LEU A 44 11.25 10.20 -8.38
C LEU A 44 10.91 9.74 -9.82
N GLY A 45 9.68 9.27 -10.06
CA GLY A 45 9.24 8.85 -11.39
C GLY A 45 8.93 10.03 -12.32
N ASP A 46 8.25 9.77 -13.44
CA ASP A 46 7.90 10.82 -14.40
C ASP A 46 6.98 11.88 -13.76
N PRO A 47 7.40 13.15 -13.69
CA PRO A 47 6.57 14.23 -13.14
C PRO A 47 5.22 14.41 -13.87
N GLN A 48 5.11 14.00 -15.14
CA GLN A 48 3.88 14.09 -15.91
C GLN A 48 2.78 13.15 -15.38
N GLU A 49 3.14 12.10 -14.63
CA GLU A 49 2.18 11.20 -14.00
C GLU A 49 1.54 11.78 -12.74
N GLY A 50 2.11 12.87 -12.19
CA GLY A 50 1.52 13.63 -11.08
C GLY A 50 1.63 12.98 -9.70
N PHE A 51 2.41 11.90 -9.56
CA PHE A 51 2.73 11.33 -8.25
C PHE A 51 3.73 12.22 -7.50
N THR A 52 3.69 12.19 -6.17
CA THR A 52 4.53 13.05 -5.32
C THR A 52 5.29 12.27 -4.27
N HIS A 53 4.76 11.13 -3.85
CA HIS A 53 5.33 10.27 -2.83
C HIS A 53 5.35 8.82 -3.28
N GLY A 54 6.26 8.06 -2.69
CA GLY A 54 6.41 6.63 -2.90
C GLY A 54 6.46 5.88 -1.57
N TYR A 55 5.95 4.66 -1.58
CA TYR A 55 6.13 3.65 -0.55
C TYR A 55 6.58 2.35 -1.21
N LEU A 56 7.62 1.73 -0.68
CA LEU A 56 8.09 0.41 -1.11
C LEU A 56 8.28 -0.46 0.12
N VAL A 57 7.85 -1.72 0.03
CA VAL A 57 7.99 -2.70 1.10
C VAL A 57 8.40 -4.06 0.54
N GLY A 58 9.43 -4.64 1.14
CA GLY A 58 9.86 -6.01 0.90
C GLY A 58 9.32 -6.94 1.99
N ILE A 59 8.60 -7.97 1.57
CA ILE A 59 7.96 -8.99 2.42
C ILE A 59 8.53 -10.35 2.03
N ALA A 60 9.00 -11.14 3.00
CA ALA A 60 9.79 -12.33 2.74
C ALA A 60 9.05 -13.38 1.88
N ASP A 61 7.80 -13.68 2.25
CA ASP A 61 6.97 -14.74 1.70
C ASP A 61 5.46 -14.46 1.93
N LEU A 62 4.59 -15.39 1.51
CA LEU A 62 3.13 -15.27 1.66
C LEU A 62 2.68 -15.28 3.13
N ASP A 63 3.35 -16.02 4.00
CA ASP A 63 3.02 -16.06 5.44
C ASP A 63 3.34 -14.73 6.12
N ALA A 64 4.45 -14.10 5.75
CA ALA A 64 4.79 -12.75 6.16
C ALA A 64 3.80 -11.71 5.61
N LEU A 65 3.34 -11.87 4.37
CA LEU A 65 2.32 -10.99 3.79
C LEU A 65 0.98 -11.10 4.52
N GLU A 66 0.56 -12.31 4.87
CA GLU A 66 -0.66 -12.49 5.65
C GLU A 66 -0.55 -11.87 7.05
N ARG A 67 0.58 -12.06 7.76
CA ARG A 67 0.84 -11.39 9.04
C ARG A 67 0.80 -9.86 8.90
N TYR A 68 1.46 -9.34 7.87
CA TYR A 68 1.47 -7.92 7.53
C TYR A 68 0.05 -7.36 7.34
N PHE A 69 -0.85 -8.08 6.64
CA PHE A 69 -2.25 -7.67 6.45
C PHE A 69 -3.14 -7.81 7.69
N ARG A 70 -2.75 -8.65 8.64
CA ARG A 70 -3.50 -8.87 9.89
C ARG A 70 -3.02 -7.95 11.02
N ASP A 71 -1.89 -7.27 10.86
CA ASP A 71 -1.34 -6.43 11.90
C ASP A 71 -2.22 -5.19 12.17
N PRO A 72 -2.61 -4.93 13.43
CA PRO A 72 -3.45 -3.78 13.76
C PRO A 72 -2.78 -2.43 13.44
N VAL A 73 -1.45 -2.35 13.44
CA VAL A 73 -0.73 -1.13 13.02
C VAL A 73 -0.94 -0.86 11.54
N HIS A 74 -0.98 -1.90 10.70
CA HIS A 74 -1.29 -1.75 9.29
C HIS A 74 -2.72 -1.26 9.08
N ALA A 75 -3.68 -1.85 9.78
CA ALA A 75 -5.08 -1.44 9.75
C ALA A 75 -5.28 0.02 10.22
N ALA A 76 -4.55 0.46 11.24
CA ALA A 76 -4.56 1.85 11.71
C ALA A 76 -3.87 2.80 10.71
N GLY A 77 -2.77 2.35 10.10
CA GLY A 77 -2.05 3.08 9.06
C GLY A 77 -2.94 3.41 7.87
N ASP A 78 -3.69 2.43 7.37
CA ASP A 78 -4.62 2.62 6.25
C ASP A 78 -5.71 3.63 6.57
N ARG A 79 -6.30 3.58 7.77
CA ARG A 79 -7.33 4.54 8.22
C ARG A 79 -6.80 5.96 8.36
N ALA A 80 -5.52 6.14 8.67
CA ALA A 80 -4.89 7.45 8.72
C ALA A 80 -4.45 7.97 7.33
N PHE A 81 -4.24 7.06 6.38
CA PHE A 81 -3.60 7.36 5.10
C PHE A 81 -4.56 7.39 3.91
N LEU A 82 -5.30 6.30 3.67
CA LEU A 82 -6.16 6.13 2.50
C LEU A 82 -7.19 7.25 2.34
N PRO A 83 -7.83 7.74 3.42
CA PRO A 83 -8.77 8.85 3.28
C PRO A 83 -8.15 10.12 2.77
N LEU A 84 -6.84 10.28 2.60
CA LEU A 84 -6.20 11.52 2.15
C LEU A 84 -5.74 11.47 0.70
N LEU A 85 -5.91 10.34 0.02
CA LEU A 85 -5.39 10.14 -1.33
C LEU A 85 -6.32 10.69 -2.40
N GLU A 86 -5.70 11.32 -3.40
CA GLU A 86 -6.32 11.63 -4.70
C GLU A 86 -6.04 10.50 -5.69
N ARG A 87 -4.81 9.98 -5.66
CA ARG A 87 -4.31 9.02 -6.63
C ARG A 87 -3.34 8.03 -5.98
N VAL A 88 -3.45 6.76 -6.36
CA VAL A 88 -2.50 5.70 -5.98
C VAL A 88 -2.32 4.73 -7.14
N SER A 89 -1.07 4.30 -7.38
CA SER A 89 -0.74 3.21 -8.30
C SER A 89 0.18 2.24 -7.58
N GLY A 90 -0.13 0.94 -7.70
CA GLY A 90 0.60 -0.13 -7.07
C GLY A 90 1.22 -1.08 -8.10
N SER A 91 2.47 -1.47 -7.87
CA SER A 91 3.15 -2.51 -8.64
C SER A 91 3.82 -3.51 -7.71
N GLY A 92 4.14 -4.68 -8.27
CA GLY A 92 4.75 -5.79 -7.53
C GLY A 92 5.87 -6.41 -8.33
N ILE A 93 6.94 -6.79 -7.64
CA ILE A 93 8.09 -7.50 -8.20
C ILE A 93 8.44 -8.62 -7.23
N SER A 94 8.82 -9.78 -7.77
CA SER A 94 9.30 -10.89 -6.97
C SER A 94 10.47 -11.56 -7.64
N ASP A 95 11.40 -12.09 -6.83
CA ASP A 95 12.45 -13.02 -7.22
C ASP A 95 12.03 -14.49 -7.05
N ASP A 96 10.82 -14.74 -6.55
CA ASP A 96 10.24 -16.07 -6.47
C ASP A 96 9.71 -16.48 -7.85
N ALA A 97 10.10 -17.68 -8.28
CA ALA A 97 9.80 -18.21 -9.61
C ALA A 97 8.47 -18.99 -9.67
N ASP A 98 7.70 -19.06 -8.57
CA ASP A 98 6.38 -19.68 -8.56
C ASP A 98 5.44 -18.95 -9.55
N PRO A 99 4.99 -19.62 -10.64
CA PRO A 99 4.11 -19.00 -11.63
C PRO A 99 2.74 -18.61 -11.07
N GLU A 100 2.33 -19.18 -9.93
CA GLU A 100 1.06 -18.89 -9.27
C GLU A 100 1.15 -17.78 -8.21
N LEU A 101 2.36 -17.24 -7.96
CA LEU A 101 2.59 -16.29 -6.87
C LEU A 101 1.66 -15.07 -6.96
N ARG A 102 1.48 -14.54 -8.18
CA ARG A 102 0.59 -13.38 -8.41
C ARG A 102 -0.82 -13.68 -7.90
N ASP A 103 -1.36 -14.84 -8.26
CA ASP A 103 -2.73 -15.21 -7.91
C ASP A 103 -2.88 -15.45 -6.40
N LYS A 104 -1.84 -16.01 -5.76
CA LYS A 104 -1.78 -16.16 -4.30
C LYS A 104 -1.76 -14.81 -3.58
N VAL A 105 -0.98 -13.84 -4.08
CA VAL A 105 -0.94 -12.47 -3.52
C VAL A 105 -2.28 -11.76 -3.70
N VAL A 106 -2.90 -11.86 -4.89
CA VAL A 106 -4.22 -11.29 -5.16
C VAL A 106 -5.28 -11.92 -4.25
N ALA A 107 -5.23 -13.23 -4.03
CA ALA A 107 -6.15 -13.92 -3.11
C ALA A 107 -6.03 -13.40 -1.67
N LEU A 108 -4.81 -13.11 -1.19
CA LEU A 108 -4.60 -12.52 0.14
C LEU A 108 -5.17 -11.09 0.23
N HIS A 109 -5.01 -10.27 -0.81
CA HIS A 109 -5.65 -8.95 -0.89
C HIS A 109 -7.18 -9.05 -0.88
N ALA A 110 -7.75 -9.96 -1.68
CA ALA A 110 -9.19 -10.18 -1.74
C ALA A 110 -9.75 -10.65 -0.39
N ALA A 111 -9.06 -11.59 0.28
CA ALA A 111 -9.44 -12.05 1.61
C ALA A 111 -9.38 -10.92 2.66
N ARG A 112 -8.42 -10.01 2.53
CA ARG A 112 -8.34 -8.81 3.38
C ARG A 112 -9.54 -7.90 3.19
N VAL A 113 -9.87 -7.57 1.93
CA VAL A 113 -11.02 -6.72 1.57
C VAL A 113 -12.33 -7.33 2.09
N GLN A 114 -12.52 -8.65 1.94
CA GLN A 114 -13.71 -9.34 2.44
C GLN A 114 -13.83 -9.31 3.97
N ARG A 115 -12.70 -9.28 4.69
CA ARG A 115 -12.67 -9.28 6.16
C ARG A 115 -12.88 -7.89 6.77
N ASP A 116 -12.51 -6.83 6.05
CA ASP A 116 -12.58 -5.44 6.54
C ASP A 116 -13.39 -4.57 5.56
N PRO A 117 -14.73 -4.49 5.73
CA PRO A 117 -15.59 -3.66 4.87
C PRO A 117 -15.24 -2.17 4.92
N GLU A 118 -14.78 -1.66 6.05
CA GLU A 118 -14.35 -0.25 6.18
C GLU A 118 -13.12 0.01 5.30
N TYR A 119 -12.15 -0.91 5.31
CA TYR A 119 -11.01 -0.83 4.40
C TYR A 119 -11.44 -0.88 2.92
N ALA A 120 -12.44 -1.69 2.57
CA ALA A 120 -12.99 -1.74 1.21
C ALA A 120 -13.62 -0.39 0.79
N GLU A 121 -14.35 0.25 1.69
CA GLU A 121 -14.92 1.59 1.48
C GLU A 121 -13.82 2.64 1.30
N LEU A 122 -12.76 2.59 2.12
CA LEU A 122 -11.62 3.48 2.02
C LEU A 122 -10.91 3.39 0.67
N LEU A 123 -10.67 2.17 0.17
CA LEU A 123 -10.09 1.95 -1.16
C LEU A 123 -10.99 2.51 -2.27
N SER A 124 -12.29 2.21 -2.20
CA SER A 124 -13.28 2.64 -3.20
C SER A 124 -13.47 4.17 -3.23
N ALA A 125 -13.12 4.86 -2.14
CA ALA A 125 -13.20 6.32 -2.04
C ALA A 125 -12.00 7.04 -2.67
N ILE A 126 -10.94 6.32 -3.09
CA ILE A 126 -9.77 6.94 -3.74
C ILE A 126 -10.16 7.29 -5.19
N PRO A 127 -10.09 8.57 -5.60
CA PRO A 127 -10.57 8.98 -6.92
C PRO A 127 -9.87 8.31 -8.11
N GLN A 128 -8.59 7.97 -7.96
CA GLN A 128 -7.77 7.38 -9.02
C GLN A 128 -6.89 6.27 -8.44
N SER A 129 -7.39 5.03 -8.42
CA SER A 129 -6.64 3.85 -8.00
C SER A 129 -6.23 2.98 -9.20
N ALA A 130 -5.05 2.38 -9.09
CA ALA A 130 -4.58 1.31 -9.95
C ALA A 130 -3.70 0.36 -9.12
N LEU A 131 -4.33 -0.47 -8.29
CA LEU A 131 -3.66 -1.39 -7.38
C LEU A 131 -3.57 -2.81 -7.98
N LEU A 132 -2.56 -3.56 -7.55
CA LEU A 132 -2.26 -4.94 -8.01
C LEU A 132 -3.44 -5.92 -8.02
N HIS A 133 -4.44 -5.70 -7.16
CA HIS A 133 -5.60 -6.58 -6.98
C HIS A 133 -6.88 -6.02 -7.63
N GLU A 134 -6.80 -4.88 -8.31
CA GLU A 134 -7.89 -4.35 -9.11
C GLU A 134 -7.84 -4.95 -10.52
N ASP A 135 -8.99 -5.35 -11.05
CA ASP A 135 -9.11 -5.75 -12.46
C ASP A 135 -9.02 -4.49 -13.33
N HIS A 136 -8.09 -4.46 -14.28
CA HIS A 136 -7.89 -3.36 -15.24
C HIS A 136 -8.64 -3.60 -16.56
#